data_AF-A0A0A1XF51-F1
#
_entry.id   AF-A0A0A1XF51-F1
#
_cell.length_a   1.000
_cell.length_b   1.000
_cell.length_c   1.000
_cell.angle_alpha   90.00
_cell.angle_beta   90.00
_cell.angle_gamma   90.00
#
_symmetry.space_group_name_H-M   'P 1'
#
loop_
_entity.id
_entity.type
_entity.pdbx_description
1 polymer ?
#
loop_
_entity_poly.entity_id
_entity_poly.type
_entity_poly.pdbx_seq_one_letter_code
_entity_poly.pdbx_strand_id
1 'polypeptide(L)'
;ADADIEKLATLYFFTVEFGLCKQQDNTFKVYGAGLLSSIAELQHAITAKEKIKKFDPDVTCQEECIITSYQNAYYYTDSFEEAKEQMRNFADSIQRPFGVRYNPYTQEVEVLSNAQKITAFVSELKGDLSLVCQAMRKISANDEQLDVDSIANMLQTTLNVRGDRTPGNSVSPDNSDNSQHSVGA
;
A
#
# COMPACT_ATOMS: atom_id res chain seq x y z
N ALA A 1 2.94 11.03 12.52
CA ALA A 1 3.62 12.16 13.19
C ALA A 1 4.34 13.01 12.14
N ASP A 2 4.90 14.16 12.51
CA ASP A 2 5.66 15.01 11.56
C ASP A 2 6.80 14.26 10.88
N ALA A 3 7.48 13.37 11.63
CA ALA A 3 8.51 12.48 11.08
C ALA A 3 8.00 11.57 9.93
N ASP A 4 6.74 11.13 9.95
CA ASP A 4 6.18 10.33 8.86
C ASP A 4 5.84 11.21 7.66
N ILE A 5 5.48 12.48 7.90
CA ILE A 5 5.23 13.46 6.83
C ILE A 5 6.55 13.77 6.11
N GLU A 6 7.64 13.97 6.85
CA GLU A 6 8.98 14.17 6.27
C GLU A 6 9.40 12.97 5.42
N LYS A 7 9.25 11.74 5.93
CA LYS A 7 9.51 10.52 5.15
C LYS A 7 8.69 10.47 3.85
N LEU A 8 7.39 10.76 3.93
CA LEU A 8 6.52 10.79 2.74
C LEU A 8 6.91 11.90 1.77
N ALA A 9 7.36 13.06 2.26
CA ALA A 9 7.86 14.14 1.41
C ALA A 9 9.15 13.74 0.68
N THR A 10 10.07 13.05 1.36
CA THR A 10 11.27 12.47 0.73
C THR A 10 10.90 11.44 -0.35
N LEU A 11 9.95 10.55 -0.05
CA LEU A 11 9.48 9.57 -1.05
C LEU A 11 8.83 10.24 -2.26
N TYR A 12 8.01 11.28 -2.04
CA TYR A 12 7.45 12.10 -3.11
C TYR A 12 8.57 12.72 -3.96
N PHE A 13 9.59 13.30 -3.32
CA PHE A 13 10.70 13.94 -4.00
C PHE A 13 11.47 12.95 -4.90
N PHE A 14 11.83 11.77 -4.39
CA PHE A 14 12.58 10.78 -5.17
C PHE A 14 11.74 9.95 -6.15
N THR A 15 10.42 10.14 -6.17
CA THR A 15 9.53 9.51 -7.15
C THR A 15 8.93 10.54 -8.10
N VAL A 16 7.99 11.36 -7.63
CA VAL A 16 7.24 12.30 -8.45
C VAL A 16 8.13 13.42 -9.01
N GLU A 17 9.13 13.89 -8.27
CA GLU A 17 10.02 14.97 -8.73
C GLU A 17 11.26 14.45 -9.48
N PHE A 18 11.93 13.42 -8.96
CA PHE A 18 13.21 12.92 -9.48
C PHE A 18 13.24 11.41 -9.79
N GLY A 19 12.08 10.80 -10.03
CA GLY A 19 11.96 9.37 -10.29
C GLY A 19 12.23 8.93 -11.73
N LEU A 20 12.72 7.70 -11.85
CA LEU A 20 12.98 7.00 -13.11
C LEU A 20 12.13 5.73 -13.20
N CYS A 21 11.89 5.27 -14.41
CA CYS A 21 11.31 3.96 -14.67
C CYS A 21 12.23 3.14 -15.57
N LYS A 22 12.31 1.85 -15.28
CA LYS A 22 13.03 0.88 -16.11
C LYS A 22 12.06 0.31 -17.14
N GLN A 23 12.44 0.41 -18.41
CA GLN A 23 11.67 -0.09 -19.54
C GLN A 23 11.99 -1.57 -19.79
N GLN A 24 11.13 -2.26 -20.56
CA GLN A 24 11.29 -3.67 -20.90
C GLN A 24 12.59 -3.98 -21.66
N ASP A 25 13.13 -2.99 -22.39
CA ASP A 25 14.41 -3.07 -23.08
C ASP A 25 15.62 -2.83 -22.16
N ASN A 26 15.41 -2.81 -20.84
CA ASN A 26 16.39 -2.48 -19.80
C ASN A 26 16.97 -1.06 -19.89
N THR A 27 16.31 -0.14 -20.60
CA THR A 27 16.68 1.28 -20.59
C THR A 27 16.00 2.03 -19.44
N PHE A 28 16.65 3.06 -18.93
CA PHE A 28 16.06 3.97 -17.96
C PHE A 28 15.42 5.15 -18.68
N LYS A 29 14.19 5.47 -18.29
CA LYS A 29 13.47 6.66 -18.70
C LYS A 29 13.12 7.48 -17.46
N VAL A 30 12.98 8.77 -17.67
CA VAL A 30 12.62 9.72 -16.62
C VAL A 30 11.13 9.98 -16.68
N TYR A 31 10.49 10.02 -15.51
CA TYR A 31 9.12 10.53 -15.37
C TYR A 31 9.01 11.67 -14.34
N GLY A 32 10.03 11.87 -13.50
CA GLY A 32 10.03 12.90 -12.47
C GLY A 32 9.88 14.31 -13.05
N ALA A 33 8.99 15.13 -12.47
CA ALA A 33 8.67 16.47 -12.94
C ALA A 33 9.90 17.40 -12.92
N GLY A 34 10.65 17.41 -11.81
CA GLY A 34 11.91 18.13 -11.67
C GLY A 34 12.91 17.78 -12.77
N LEU A 35 13.11 16.49 -13.05
CA LEU A 35 13.99 16.04 -14.13
C LEU A 35 13.49 16.44 -15.51
N LEU A 36 12.19 16.30 -15.79
CA LEU A 36 11.61 16.68 -17.09
C LEU A 36 11.64 18.19 -17.34
N SER A 37 11.66 18.99 -16.27
CA SER A 37 11.73 20.45 -16.34
C SER A 37 13.16 21.00 -16.47
N SER A 38 14.19 20.20 -16.16
CA SER A 38 15.59 20.61 -16.14
C SER A 38 16.45 19.75 -17.06
N ILE A 39 16.84 20.30 -18.21
CA ILE A 39 17.69 19.61 -19.19
C ILE A 39 19.03 19.19 -18.58
N ALA A 40 19.63 20.05 -17.75
CA ALA A 40 20.92 19.77 -17.11
C ALA A 40 20.82 18.59 -16.13
N GLU A 41 19.78 18.58 -15.28
CA GLU A 41 19.54 17.49 -14.33
C GLU A 41 19.18 16.19 -15.06
N LEU A 42 18.34 16.26 -16.10
CA LEU A 42 18.00 15.11 -16.94
C LEU A 42 19.25 14.46 -17.53
N GLN A 43 20.15 15.26 -18.10
CA GLN A 43 21.39 14.77 -18.69
C GLN A 43 22.30 14.14 -17.62
N HIS A 44 22.36 14.73 -16.43
CA HIS A 44 23.12 14.17 -15.31
C HIS A 44 22.54 12.83 -14.84
N ALA A 45 21.22 12.73 -14.66
CA ALA A 45 20.54 11.52 -14.20
C ALA A 45 20.73 10.31 -15.13
N ILE A 46 20.74 10.54 -16.46
CA ILE A 46 20.94 9.45 -17.43
C ILE A 46 22.41 9.06 -17.64
N THR A 47 23.36 9.95 -17.33
CA THR A 47 24.79 9.71 -17.51
C THR A 47 25.45 9.11 -16.27
N ALA A 48 25.04 9.55 -15.07
CA ALA A 48 25.51 9.06 -13.78
C ALA A 48 24.84 7.73 -13.38
N LYS A 49 25.07 6.68 -14.16
CA LYS A 49 24.45 5.35 -13.96
C LYS A 49 24.78 4.74 -12.59
N GLU A 50 25.93 5.08 -12.02
CA GLU A 50 26.35 4.66 -10.68
C GLU A 50 25.48 5.24 -9.56
N LYS A 51 24.76 6.33 -9.84
CA LYS A 51 23.82 6.96 -8.89
C LYS A 51 22.40 6.39 -8.98
N ILE A 52 22.11 5.57 -9.98
CA ILE A 52 20.77 4.98 -10.19
C ILE A 52 20.63 3.74 -9.30
N LYS A 53 19.64 3.76 -8.40
CA LYS A 53 19.33 2.69 -7.45
C LYS A 53 17.89 2.22 -7.64
N LYS A 54 17.59 0.98 -7.25
CA LYS A 54 16.20 0.50 -7.22
C LYS A 54 15.45 1.21 -6.09
N PHE A 55 14.22 1.63 -6.36
CA PHE A 55 13.34 2.24 -5.38
C PHE A 55 12.95 1.22 -4.29
N ASP A 56 13.17 1.64 -3.05
CA ASP A 56 12.79 0.95 -1.82
C ASP A 56 12.36 2.03 -0.82
N PRO A 57 11.07 2.13 -0.43
CA PRO A 57 10.59 3.16 0.47
C PRO A 57 11.32 3.24 1.81
N ASP A 58 11.73 2.11 2.37
CA ASP A 58 12.36 2.07 3.69
C ASP A 58 13.76 2.69 3.67
N VAL A 59 14.46 2.55 2.54
CA VAL A 59 15.78 3.16 2.31
C VAL A 59 15.64 4.59 1.79
N THR A 60 14.78 4.80 0.81
CA THR A 60 14.64 6.07 0.07
C THR A 60 14.12 7.18 0.98
N CYS A 61 13.27 6.88 1.97
CA CYS A 61 12.74 7.89 2.89
C CYS A 61 13.81 8.50 3.82
N GLN A 62 15.02 7.92 3.87
CA GLN A 62 16.16 8.43 4.65
C GLN A 62 17.17 9.21 3.78
N GLU A 63 16.98 9.26 2.47
CA GLU A 63 17.90 9.94 1.56
C GLU A 63 17.73 11.47 1.65
N GLU A 64 18.84 12.21 1.55
CA GLU A 64 18.84 13.66 1.65
C GLU A 64 18.34 14.31 0.35
N CYS A 65 17.31 15.15 0.46
CA CYS A 65 16.79 15.94 -0.66
C CYS A 65 17.69 17.16 -0.92
N ILE A 66 18.41 17.16 -2.04
CA ILE A 66 19.31 18.26 -2.40
C ILE A 66 18.59 19.23 -3.34
N ILE A 67 18.57 20.53 -3.01
CA ILE A 67 17.89 21.55 -3.83
C ILE A 67 18.88 22.36 -4.67
N THR A 68 20.12 22.52 -4.20
CA THR A 68 21.10 23.47 -4.77
C THR A 68 22.07 22.86 -5.77
N SER A 69 22.08 21.53 -5.91
CA SER A 69 22.98 20.80 -6.81
C SER A 69 22.33 19.51 -7.31
N TYR A 70 23.01 18.82 -8.22
CA TYR A 70 22.57 17.52 -8.72
C TYR A 70 22.35 16.50 -7.61
N GLN A 71 21.36 15.63 -7.77
CA GLN A 71 21.07 14.60 -6.77
C GLN A 71 22.25 13.62 -6.59
N ASN A 72 22.35 13.08 -5.37
CA ASN A 72 23.33 12.04 -5.04
C ASN A 72 22.89 10.64 -5.48
N ALA A 73 21.57 10.41 -5.50
CA ALA A 73 20.97 9.18 -5.94
C ALA A 73 19.69 9.48 -6.72
N TYR A 74 19.37 8.60 -7.68
CA TYR A 74 18.09 8.58 -8.35
C TYR A 74 17.48 7.19 -8.23
N TYR A 75 16.16 7.10 -8.07
CA TYR A 75 15.49 5.84 -7.81
C TYR A 75 14.63 5.43 -8.99
N TYR A 76 14.77 4.17 -9.42
CA TYR A 76 13.96 3.60 -10.47
C TYR A 76 12.97 2.55 -9.95
N THR A 77 11.81 2.46 -10.61
CA THR A 77 10.87 1.35 -10.47
C THR A 77 10.75 0.58 -11.78
N ASP A 78 10.42 -0.71 -11.72
CA ASP A 78 10.18 -1.53 -12.92
C ASP A 78 8.80 -1.21 -13.52
N SER A 79 7.85 -0.71 -12.71
CA SER A 79 6.57 -0.18 -13.18
C SER A 79 5.95 0.81 -12.19
N PHE A 80 4.92 1.54 -12.62
CA PHE A 80 4.11 2.38 -11.72
C PHE A 80 3.25 1.55 -10.76
N GLU A 81 2.85 0.32 -11.14
CA GLU A 81 2.08 -0.54 -10.24
C GLU A 81 2.97 -1.04 -9.09
N GLU A 82 4.21 -1.44 -9.38
CA GLU A 82 5.20 -1.77 -8.34
C GLU A 82 5.42 -0.57 -7.40
N ALA A 83 5.61 0.63 -7.95
CA ALA A 83 5.77 1.85 -7.16
C ALA A 83 4.59 2.08 -6.19
N LYS A 84 3.37 1.93 -6.71
CA LYS A 84 2.12 2.08 -5.96
C LYS A 84 1.96 1.03 -4.88
N GLU A 85 2.32 -0.23 -5.16
CA GLU A 85 2.31 -1.32 -4.18
C GLU A 85 3.32 -1.07 -3.06
N GLN A 86 4.56 -0.72 -3.39
CA GLN A 86 5.58 -0.37 -2.41
C GLN A 86 5.15 0.81 -1.52
N MET A 87 4.57 1.86 -2.11
CA MET A 87 4.04 2.99 -1.34
C MET A 87 2.84 2.61 -0.46
N ARG A 88 1.99 1.68 -0.90
CA ARG A 88 0.88 1.16 -0.08
C ARG A 88 1.41 0.41 1.14
N ASN A 89 2.36 -0.49 0.93
CA ASN A 89 2.98 -1.26 2.02
C ASN A 89 3.71 -0.34 3.01
N PHE A 90 4.40 0.70 2.50
CA PHE A 90 5.02 1.70 3.35
C PHE A 90 3.98 2.50 4.15
N ALA A 91 2.86 2.89 3.53
CA ALA A 91 1.80 3.62 4.21
C ALA A 91 1.16 2.80 5.36
N ASP A 92 1.10 1.47 5.23
CA ASP A 92 0.61 0.58 6.30
C ASP A 92 1.54 0.55 7.53
N SER A 93 2.83 0.88 7.36
CA SER A 93 3.77 1.03 8.48
C SER A 93 3.53 2.29 9.32
N ILE A 94 2.81 3.28 8.77
CA ILE A 94 2.55 4.56 9.42
C ILE A 94 1.47 4.36 10.49
N GLN A 95 1.84 4.63 11.74
CA GLN A 95 0.95 4.47 12.89
C GLN A 95 -0.23 5.46 12.82
N ARG A 96 -1.42 4.96 12.48
CA ARG A 96 -2.69 5.72 12.48
C ARG A 96 -3.83 4.87 13.05
N PRO A 97 -4.67 5.41 13.95
CA PRO A 97 -5.76 4.63 14.56
C PRO A 97 -7.00 4.47 13.66
N PHE A 98 -6.93 4.89 12.39
CA PHE A 98 -8.03 4.84 11.43
C PHE A 98 -7.51 4.67 10.00
N GLY A 99 -8.34 4.08 9.14
CA GLY A 99 -8.14 4.09 7.70
C GLY A 99 -8.75 5.33 7.06
N VAL A 100 -8.31 5.68 5.86
CA VAL A 100 -8.91 6.74 5.04
C VAL A 100 -9.22 6.21 3.65
N ARG A 101 -10.32 6.68 3.06
CA ARG A 101 -10.70 6.43 1.66
C ARG A 101 -10.96 7.76 0.98
N TYR A 102 -10.57 7.88 -0.28
CA TYR A 102 -11.01 8.99 -1.13
C TYR A 102 -12.35 8.62 -1.78
N ASN A 103 -13.37 9.46 -1.62
CA ASN A 103 -14.64 9.34 -2.33
C ASN A 103 -14.59 10.20 -3.60
N PRO A 104 -14.56 9.60 -4.81
CA PRO A 104 -14.46 10.36 -6.05
C PRO A 104 -15.74 11.12 -6.42
N TYR A 105 -16.89 10.74 -5.87
CA TYR A 105 -18.18 11.39 -6.16
C TYR A 105 -18.35 12.70 -5.39
N THR A 106 -17.91 12.74 -4.13
CA THR A 106 -17.98 13.94 -3.28
C THR A 106 -16.67 14.72 -3.27
N GLN A 107 -15.58 14.13 -3.76
CA GLN A 107 -14.22 14.68 -3.67
C GLN A 107 -13.75 14.88 -2.22
N GLU A 108 -14.23 14.01 -1.31
CA GLU A 108 -13.93 14.08 0.12
C GLU A 108 -13.08 12.90 0.59
N VAL A 109 -12.39 13.10 1.72
CA VAL A 109 -11.66 12.03 2.43
C VAL A 109 -12.56 11.48 3.54
N GLU A 110 -12.97 10.23 3.39
CA GLU A 110 -13.78 9.50 4.36
C GLU A 110 -12.89 8.77 5.36
N VAL A 111 -13.10 9.02 6.66
CA VAL A 111 -12.39 8.31 7.73
C VAL A 111 -13.13 7.02 8.09
N LEU A 112 -12.47 5.88 7.88
CA LEU A 112 -12.94 4.54 8.24
C LEU A 112 -12.56 4.23 9.69
N SER A 113 -13.28 4.82 10.63
CA SER A 113 -12.98 4.74 12.08
C SER A 113 -13.86 3.76 12.86
N ASN A 114 -14.94 3.23 12.28
CA ASN A 114 -15.86 2.36 12.99
C ASN A 114 -16.49 1.29 12.09
N ALA A 115 -17.07 0.27 12.72
CA ALA A 115 -17.67 -0.87 12.02
C ALA A 115 -18.80 -0.45 11.07
N GLN A 116 -19.63 0.54 11.42
CA GLN A 116 -20.75 1.00 10.58
C GLN A 116 -20.24 1.57 9.24
N LYS A 117 -19.23 2.44 9.28
CA LYS A 117 -18.62 3.01 8.07
C LYS A 117 -17.94 1.95 7.22
N ILE A 118 -17.24 1.00 7.86
CA ILE A 118 -16.62 -0.14 7.16
C ILE A 118 -17.70 -1.00 6.50
N THR A 119 -18.80 -1.31 7.18
CA THR A 119 -19.91 -2.08 6.61
C THR A 119 -20.59 -1.36 5.45
N ALA A 120 -20.80 -0.05 5.54
CA ALA A 120 -21.34 0.75 4.44
C ALA A 120 -20.45 0.66 3.20
N PHE A 121 -19.13 0.82 3.38
CA PHE A 121 -18.16 0.69 2.29
C PHE A 121 -18.12 -0.74 1.72
N VAL A 122 -18.14 -1.78 2.56
CA VAL A 122 -18.22 -3.18 2.09
C VAL A 122 -19.50 -3.45 1.29
N SER A 123 -20.63 -2.82 1.67
CA SER A 123 -21.87 -2.92 0.91
C SER A 123 -21.78 -2.26 -0.47
N GLU A 124 -21.08 -1.14 -0.58
CA GLU A 124 -20.78 -0.47 -1.85
C GLU A 124 -19.93 -1.39 -2.75
N LEU A 125 -18.81 -1.90 -2.22
CA LEU A 125 -17.93 -2.84 -2.94
C LEU A 125 -18.66 -4.11 -3.38
N LYS A 126 -19.59 -4.62 -2.57
CA LYS A 126 -20.44 -5.77 -2.94
C LYS A 126 -21.33 -5.44 -4.14
N GLY A 127 -21.85 -4.21 -4.23
CA GLY A 127 -22.60 -3.72 -5.38
C GLY A 127 -21.75 -3.73 -6.65
N ASP A 128 -20.55 -3.15 -6.58
CA ASP A 128 -19.60 -3.13 -7.70
C ASP A 128 -19.19 -4.54 -8.14
N LEU A 129 -18.90 -5.42 -7.18
CA LEU A 129 -18.57 -6.81 -7.46
C LEU A 129 -19.73 -7.55 -8.13
N SER A 130 -20.97 -7.26 -7.73
CA SER A 130 -22.17 -7.84 -8.37
C SER A 130 -22.30 -7.39 -9.82
N LEU A 131 -21.96 -6.13 -10.13
CA LEU A 131 -21.93 -5.61 -11.49
C LEU A 131 -20.85 -6.33 -12.33
N VAL A 132 -19.66 -6.52 -11.76
CA VAL A 132 -18.57 -7.29 -12.40
C VAL A 132 -19.04 -8.71 -12.70
N CYS A 133 -19.64 -9.42 -11.73
CA CYS A 133 -20.17 -10.76 -11.95
C CYS A 133 -21.26 -10.80 -13.04
N GLN A 134 -22.14 -9.79 -13.10
CA GLN A 134 -23.15 -9.72 -14.14
C GLN A 134 -22.54 -9.50 -15.53
N ALA A 135 -21.55 -8.61 -15.64
CA ALA A 135 -20.82 -8.36 -16.88
C ALA A 135 -20.09 -9.63 -17.34
N MET A 136 -19.40 -10.32 -16.43
CA MET A 136 -18.72 -11.59 -16.72
C MET A 136 -19.67 -12.64 -17.27
N ARG A 137 -20.86 -12.84 -16.65
CA ARG A 137 -21.86 -13.80 -17.16
C ARG A 137 -22.36 -13.48 -18.57
N LYS A 138 -22.50 -12.18 -18.89
CA LYS A 138 -22.93 -11.73 -20.22
C LYS A 138 -21.82 -11.95 -21.25
N ILE A 139 -20.57 -11.73 -20.87
CA ILE A 139 -19.41 -11.89 -21.77
C ILE A 139 -19.08 -13.38 -21.96
N SER A 140 -19.12 -14.20 -20.90
CA SER A 140 -18.88 -15.64 -20.99
C SER A 140 -19.92 -16.38 -21.85
N ALA A 141 -21.11 -15.79 -22.03
CA ALA A 141 -22.11 -16.31 -22.95
C ALA A 141 -21.80 -16.02 -24.44
N ASN A 142 -20.90 -15.08 -24.71
CA ASN A 142 -20.57 -14.56 -26.04
C ASN A 142 -19.09 -14.74 -26.44
N ASP A 143 -18.21 -15.09 -25.50
CA ASP A 143 -16.77 -15.20 -25.71
C ASP A 143 -16.21 -16.44 -24.98
N GLU A 144 -15.77 -17.43 -25.76
CA GLU A 144 -15.19 -18.68 -25.26
C GLU A 144 -13.75 -18.53 -24.74
N GLN A 145 -13.08 -17.39 -24.97
CA GLN A 145 -11.70 -17.15 -24.51
C GLN A 145 -11.62 -16.52 -23.10
N LEU A 146 -12.76 -16.18 -22.49
CA LEU A 146 -12.76 -15.57 -21.16
C LEU A 146 -12.44 -16.60 -20.07
N ASP A 147 -11.27 -16.48 -19.45
CA ASP A 147 -10.87 -17.28 -18.28
C ASP A 147 -11.53 -16.74 -16.99
N VAL A 148 -12.73 -17.24 -16.72
CA VAL A 148 -13.54 -16.89 -15.54
C VAL A 148 -12.85 -17.32 -14.23
N ASP A 149 -12.11 -18.41 -14.25
CA ASP A 149 -11.49 -18.99 -13.05
C ASP A 149 -10.30 -18.14 -12.57
N SER A 150 -9.47 -17.64 -13.49
CA SER A 150 -8.40 -16.69 -13.18
C SER A 150 -8.93 -15.41 -12.51
N ILE A 151 -10.04 -14.86 -13.03
CA ILE A 151 -10.66 -13.65 -12.47
C ILE A 151 -11.26 -13.92 -11.09
N ALA A 152 -11.92 -15.08 -10.90
CA ALA A 152 -12.45 -15.48 -9.59
C ALA A 152 -11.35 -15.65 -8.54
N ASN A 153 -10.20 -16.22 -8.92
CA ASN A 153 -9.04 -16.38 -8.04
C ASN A 153 -8.40 -15.04 -7.65
N MET A 154 -8.34 -14.08 -8.57
CA MET A 154 -7.86 -12.71 -8.29
C MET A 154 -8.71 -12.01 -7.22
N LEU A 155 -10.03 -12.18 -7.27
CA LEU A 155 -10.97 -11.64 -6.29
C LEU A 155 -10.82 -12.31 -4.91
N GLN A 156 -10.65 -13.63 -4.87
CA GLN A 156 -10.50 -14.37 -3.61
C GLN A 156 -9.19 -14.06 -2.89
N THR A 157 -8.08 -13.92 -3.63
CA THR A 157 -6.76 -13.59 -3.07
C THR A 157 -6.78 -12.24 -2.35
N THR A 158 -7.53 -11.28 -2.88
CA THR A 158 -7.64 -9.92 -2.33
C THR A 158 -8.44 -9.86 -1.02
N LEU A 159 -9.41 -10.76 -0.82
CA LEU A 159 -10.34 -10.72 0.32
C LEU A 159 -9.88 -11.49 1.56
N ASN A 160 -8.80 -12.27 1.46
CA ASN A 160 -8.34 -13.15 2.54
C ASN A 160 -7.56 -12.38 3.64
N VAL A 161 -8.20 -11.38 4.24
CA VAL A 161 -7.73 -10.71 5.46
C VAL A 161 -8.05 -11.64 6.63
N ARG A 162 -7.14 -12.58 6.92
CA ARG A 162 -7.24 -13.42 8.12
C ARG A 162 -7.05 -12.51 9.33
N GLY A 163 -8.15 -12.16 9.99
CA GLY A 163 -8.11 -11.45 11.26
C GLY A 163 -7.37 -12.30 12.30
N ASP A 164 -6.18 -11.86 12.70
CA ASP A 164 -5.50 -12.38 13.89
C ASP A 164 -6.30 -11.93 15.13
N ARG A 165 -7.39 -12.64 15.39
CA ARG A 165 -8.06 -12.62 16.69
C ARG A 165 -7.51 -13.80 17.48
N THR A 166 -6.46 -13.54 18.24
CA THR A 166 -6.09 -14.40 19.36
C THR A 166 -7.29 -14.46 20.31
N PRO A 167 -7.86 -15.65 20.63
CA PRO A 167 -8.88 -15.74 21.66
C PRO A 167 -8.22 -15.42 23.00
N GLY A 168 -8.74 -14.40 23.69
CA GLY A 168 -8.30 -14.05 25.03
C GLY A 168 -8.56 -15.19 26.01
N ASN A 169 -7.53 -15.55 26.77
CA ASN A 169 -7.72 -16.26 28.04
C ASN A 169 -7.98 -15.20 29.11
N SER A 170 -9.25 -14.82 29.28
CA SER A 170 -9.72 -14.20 30.50
C SER A 170 -9.88 -15.30 31.56
N VAL A 171 -8.91 -15.44 32.45
CA VAL A 171 -9.14 -16.12 33.73
C VAL A 171 -9.29 -15.03 34.78
N SER A 172 -10.47 -14.94 35.35
CA SER A 172 -10.79 -14.17 36.55
C SER A 172 -11.35 -15.13 37.61
N PRO A 173 -11.34 -14.73 38.89
CA PRO A 173 -10.97 -15.61 39.99
C PRO A 173 -12.16 -16.16 40.79
N ASP A 174 -11.81 -17.13 41.65
CA ASP A 174 -12.35 -17.37 42.99
C ASP A 174 -13.51 -18.36 43.20
N ASN A 175 -13.47 -18.92 44.42
CA ASN A 175 -14.32 -19.90 45.11
C ASN A 175 -13.98 -21.38 44.84
N SER A 176 -13.70 -22.21 45.85
CA SER A 176 -14.16 -22.16 47.24
C SER A 176 -13.30 -23.06 48.14
N ASP A 177 -12.93 -22.50 49.28
CA ASP A 177 -12.52 -23.16 50.51
C ASP A 177 -13.66 -24.05 51.04
N ASN A 178 -13.37 -25.32 51.37
CA ASN A 178 -13.95 -25.96 52.56
C ASN A 178 -13.22 -27.26 52.94
N SER A 179 -12.43 -27.14 54.01
CA SER A 179 -12.31 -28.06 55.15
C SER A 179 -12.23 -29.58 54.92
N GLN A 180 -11.16 -30.21 55.42
CA GLN A 180 -11.30 -31.20 56.49
C GLN A 180 -9.97 -31.51 57.21
N HIS A 181 -10.10 -31.69 58.52
CA HIS A 181 -9.13 -32.00 59.56
C HIS A 181 -8.12 -33.12 59.24
N SER A 182 -6.92 -33.01 59.81
CA SER A 182 -6.44 -34.04 60.75
C SER A 182 -5.38 -33.53 61.71
N VAL A 183 -5.63 -33.90 62.97
CA VAL A 183 -4.84 -33.70 64.19
C VAL A 183 -3.65 -34.67 64.21
N GLY A 184 -2.52 -34.22 64.77
CA GLY A 184 -1.74 -35.04 65.71
C GLY A 184 -0.46 -35.70 65.19
N ALA A 185 0.68 -35.15 65.61
CA ALA A 185 1.71 -35.77 66.46
C ALA A 185 3.06 -35.05 66.27
#